data_AF-A0A927N2F3-F1
#
_entry.id   AF-A0A927N2F3-F1
#
_cell.length_a   1.000
_cell.length_b   1.000
_cell.length_c   1.000
_cell.angle_alpha   90.00
_cell.angle_beta   90.00
_cell.angle_gamma   90.00
#
_symmetry.space_group_name_H-M   'P 1'
#
loop_
_entity.id
_entity.type
_entity.pdbx_description
1 polymer ?
#
loop_
_entity_poly.entity_id
_entity_poly.type
_entity_poly.pdbx_seq_one_letter_code
_entity_poly.pdbx_strand_id
1 'polypeptide(L)'
;MDFAAWTRALHVRGFRVVPPSHAAPVRIWALLPAGDLLHFRCQGTTVRLERYAEDDVLFANPVGHCDCGCGRRLAAPQTPPRLVLRTSARPVDVASFDGARVSGWRGHEAGLLSVAEAAPMFDDLLADLGVPSRSASGHPRSGPVATGRSRSDTQSDQEPTYSAAGIPASSSASTS
;
A
#
# COMPACT_ATOMS: atom_id res chain seq x y z
N MET A 1 -18.71 -4.63 0.38
CA MET A 1 -17.35 -5.02 -0.04
C MET A 1 -16.84 -6.06 0.96
N ASP A 2 -16.30 -7.19 0.49
CA ASP A 2 -15.66 -8.18 1.38
C ASP A 2 -14.15 -7.93 1.53
N PHE A 3 -13.50 -8.69 2.41
CA PHE A 3 -12.07 -8.52 2.70
C PHE A 3 -11.16 -8.80 1.51
N ALA A 4 -11.46 -9.82 0.70
CA ALA A 4 -10.67 -10.17 -0.46
C ALA A 4 -10.77 -9.08 -1.55
N ALA A 5 -11.96 -8.52 -1.75
CA ALA A 5 -12.18 -7.39 -2.65
C ALA A 5 -11.44 -6.14 -2.17
N TRP A 6 -11.47 -5.85 -0.86
CA TRP A 6 -10.77 -4.69 -0.31
C TRP A 6 -9.25 -4.82 -0.42
N THR A 7 -8.69 -5.98 -0.05
CA THR A 7 -7.24 -6.24 -0.19
C THR A 7 -6.77 -6.16 -1.64
N ARG A 8 -7.58 -6.63 -2.60
CA ARG A 8 -7.30 -6.45 -4.03
C ARG A 8 -7.33 -4.97 -4.44
N ALA A 9 -8.29 -4.19 -3.96
CA ALA A 9 -8.35 -2.75 -4.22
C ALA A 9 -7.12 -2.01 -3.66
N LEU A 10 -6.68 -2.38 -2.45
CA LEU A 10 -5.43 -1.87 -1.86
C LEU A 10 -4.22 -2.26 -2.71
N HIS A 11 -4.17 -3.50 -3.22
CA HIS A 11 -3.11 -3.93 -4.12
C HIS A 11 -3.04 -3.13 -5.42
N VAL A 12 -4.18 -2.84 -6.05
CA VAL A 12 -4.25 -1.98 -7.24
C VAL A 12 -3.74 -0.56 -6.95
N ARG A 13 -3.91 -0.06 -5.72
CA ARG A 13 -3.38 1.23 -5.25
C ARG A 13 -1.89 1.19 -4.87
N GLY A 14 -1.24 0.03 -5.00
CA GLY A 14 0.19 -0.16 -4.70
C GLY A 14 0.50 -0.63 -3.28
N PHE A 15 -0.51 -0.87 -2.43
CA PHE A 15 -0.29 -1.40 -1.09
C PHE A 15 -0.13 -2.93 -1.14
N ARG A 16 0.85 -3.46 -0.41
CA ARG A 16 0.96 -4.91 -0.21
C ARG A 16 0.39 -5.28 1.16
N VAL A 17 -0.83 -5.81 1.17
CA VAL A 17 -1.44 -6.35 2.40
C VAL A 17 -0.73 -7.65 2.79
N VAL A 18 -0.34 -7.77 4.05
CA VAL A 18 0.43 -8.90 4.57
C VAL A 18 -0.20 -9.47 5.85
N PRO A 19 0.10 -10.74 6.21
CA PRO A 19 -0.25 -11.26 7.53
C PRO A 19 0.39 -10.41 8.64
N PRO A 20 -0.27 -10.20 9.78
CA PRO A 20 -1.51 -10.87 10.24
C PRO A 20 -2.82 -10.08 9.98
N SER A 21 -3.03 -9.54 8.77
CA SER A 21 -4.30 -8.88 8.40
C SER A 21 -5.52 -9.82 8.47
N HIS A 22 -6.66 -9.33 8.98
CA HIS A 22 -7.91 -10.10 9.13
C HIS A 22 -9.16 -9.21 9.10
N ALA A 23 -10.31 -9.82 8.81
CA ALA A 23 -11.57 -9.13 8.56
C ALA A 23 -12.43 -8.84 9.80
N ALA A 24 -12.20 -9.53 10.93
CA ALA A 24 -13.00 -9.37 12.14
C ALA A 24 -12.17 -9.74 13.39
N PRO A 25 -11.93 -8.80 14.33
CA PRO A 25 -12.08 -7.36 14.13
C PRO A 25 -11.24 -6.89 12.94
N VAL A 26 -11.65 -5.82 12.25
CA VAL A 26 -10.91 -5.38 11.06
C VAL A 26 -9.50 -4.92 11.45
N ARG A 27 -8.49 -5.57 10.88
CA ARG A 27 -7.08 -5.20 11.02
C ARG A 27 -6.36 -5.37 9.68
N ILE A 28 -5.64 -4.34 9.25
CA ILE A 28 -4.81 -4.38 8.05
C ILE A 28 -3.37 -4.02 8.41
N TRP A 29 -2.45 -4.83 7.89
CA TRP A 29 -1.02 -4.55 7.80
C TRP A 29 -0.72 -4.40 6.32
N ALA A 30 -0.37 -3.19 5.88
CA ALA A 30 -0.12 -2.88 4.49
C ALA A 30 1.24 -2.21 4.32
N LEU A 31 2.10 -2.77 3.49
CA LEU A 31 3.34 -2.12 3.10
C LEU A 31 3.05 -1.11 1.99
N LEU A 32 3.60 0.09 2.14
CA LEU A 32 3.68 1.07 1.07
C LEU A 32 4.72 0.62 0.03
N PRO A 33 4.64 1.13 -1.21
CA PRO A 33 5.69 0.95 -2.20
C PRO A 33 7.08 1.41 -1.73
N ALA A 34 7.12 2.38 -0.80
CA ALA A 34 8.35 2.94 -0.26
C ALA A 34 8.97 2.13 0.90
N GLY A 35 8.34 1.03 1.36
CA GLY A 35 8.86 0.17 2.43
C GLY A 35 8.20 0.38 3.80
N ASP A 36 7.63 1.55 4.06
CA ASP A 36 6.89 1.83 5.30
C ASP A 36 5.69 0.90 5.49
N LEU A 37 5.34 0.66 6.76
CA LEU A 37 4.17 -0.11 7.14
C LEU A 37 3.03 0.78 7.60
N LEU A 38 1.83 0.52 7.10
CA LEU A 38 0.57 0.94 7.72
C LEU A 38 -0.02 -0.19 8.56
N HIS A 39 -0.41 0.16 9.78
CA HIS A 39 -1.17 -0.69 10.69
C HIS A 39 -2.51 -0.03 11.00
N PHE A 40 -3.56 -0.52 10.33
CA PHE A 40 -4.93 -0.13 10.56
C PHE A 40 -5.60 -1.10 11.53
N ARG A 41 -6.29 -0.58 12.55
CA ARG A 41 -7.01 -1.39 13.53
C ARG A 41 -8.33 -0.75 13.92
N CYS A 42 -9.38 -1.56 13.96
CA CYS A 42 -10.65 -1.22 14.59
C CYS A 42 -10.74 -1.98 15.92
N GLN A 43 -10.67 -1.27 17.06
CA GLN A 43 -10.64 -1.90 18.38
C GLN A 43 -11.33 -1.03 19.44
N GLY A 44 -12.14 -1.65 20.29
CA GLY A 44 -12.85 -0.93 21.35
C GLY A 44 -13.79 0.09 20.74
N THR A 45 -13.59 1.36 21.07
CA THR A 45 -14.32 2.50 20.51
C THR A 45 -13.48 3.36 19.54
N THR A 46 -12.30 2.87 19.13
CA THR A 46 -11.36 3.65 18.31
C THR A 46 -10.99 2.92 17.03
N VAL A 47 -10.92 3.66 15.93
CA VAL A 47 -10.27 3.21 14.70
C VAL A 47 -8.97 3.98 14.57
N ARG A 48 -7.86 3.27 14.35
CA ARG A 48 -6.52 3.87 14.26
C ARG A 48 -5.79 3.41 13.02
N LEU A 49 -5.02 4.32 12.44
CA LEU A 49 -4.05 4.05 11.40
C LEU A 49 -2.69 4.59 11.88
N GLU A 50 -1.72 3.70 11.98
CA GLU A 50 -0.36 4.02 12.39
C GLU A 50 0.59 3.75 11.23
N ARG A 51 1.52 4.68 10.95
CA ARG A 51 2.61 4.47 10.00
C ARG A 51 3.89 4.16 10.77
N TYR A 52 4.63 3.14 10.37
CA TYR A 52 5.95 2.79 10.91
C TYR A 52 7.00 2.88 9.79
N ALA A 53 8.20 3.36 10.15
CA ALA A 53 9.31 3.44 9.23
C ALA A 53 9.77 2.03 8.79
N GLU A 54 10.26 1.91 7.55
CA GLU A 54 10.81 0.65 7.01
C GLU A 54 11.82 -0.02 7.95
N ASP A 55 12.70 0.77 8.58
CA ASP A 55 13.74 0.25 9.49
C ASP A 55 13.18 -0.51 10.70
N ASP A 56 11.94 -0.22 11.11
CA ASP A 56 11.24 -0.86 12.21
C ASP A 56 10.49 -2.14 11.79
N VAL A 57 10.41 -2.42 10.49
CA VAL A 57 9.67 -3.54 9.92
C VAL A 57 10.61 -4.70 9.63
N LEU A 58 10.25 -5.90 10.11
CA LEU A 58 11.04 -7.11 9.94
C LEU A 58 10.16 -8.25 9.42
N PHE A 59 10.75 -9.17 8.67
CA PHE A 59 10.13 -10.45 8.33
C PHE A 59 10.76 -11.55 9.17
N ALA A 60 9.97 -12.14 10.07
CA ALA A 60 10.38 -13.26 10.90
C ALA A 60 9.93 -14.57 10.27
N ASN A 61 10.87 -15.48 10.02
CA ASN A 61 10.57 -16.86 9.64
C ASN A 61 10.09 -17.63 10.88
N PRO A 62 8.88 -18.19 10.87
CA PRO A 62 8.41 -19.01 11.98
C PRO A 62 9.31 -20.22 12.19
N VAL A 63 9.54 -20.56 13.45
CA VAL A 63 10.23 -21.77 13.85
C VAL A 63 9.24 -22.70 14.54
N GLY A 64 9.23 -23.96 14.12
CA GLY A 64 8.49 -25.02 14.80
C GLY A 64 9.27 -25.54 16.01
N HIS A 65 8.60 -26.30 16.86
CA HIS A 65 9.24 -27.05 17.94
C HIS A 65 9.17 -28.54 17.61
N CYS A 66 10.19 -29.31 17.98
CA CYS A 66 10.06 -30.76 17.92
C CYS A 66 9.01 -31.23 18.92
N ASP A 67 8.01 -31.98 18.45
CA ASP A 67 6.99 -32.60 19.31
C ASP A 67 7.56 -33.69 20.24
N CYS A 68 8.81 -34.10 19.99
CA CYS A 68 9.55 -35.06 20.81
C CYS A 68 10.02 -34.53 22.17
N GLY A 69 9.75 -33.25 22.51
CA GLY A 69 10.12 -32.66 23.80
C GLY A 69 11.60 -32.29 23.95
N CYS A 70 12.44 -32.47 22.92
CA CYS A 70 13.88 -32.20 22.99
C CYS A 70 14.26 -30.70 22.93
N GLY A 71 13.28 -29.80 22.84
CA GLY A 71 13.51 -28.35 22.75
C GLY A 71 14.15 -27.87 21.44
N ARG A 72 14.40 -28.76 20.48
CA ARG A 72 14.97 -28.38 19.19
C ARG A 72 13.98 -27.55 18.39
N ARG A 73 14.43 -26.37 17.94
CA ARG A 73 13.71 -25.54 16.97
C ARG A 73 13.91 -26.12 15.58
N LEU A 74 12.81 -26.36 14.88
CA LEU A 74 12.81 -26.83 13.51
C LEU A 74 12.52 -25.64 12.60
N ALA A 75 13.23 -25.55 11.48
CA ALA A 75 12.81 -24.65 10.41
C ALA A 75 11.39 -25.05 9.99
N ALA A 76 10.50 -24.08 9.84
CA ALA A 76 9.15 -24.31 9.33
C ALA A 76 9.06 -23.77 7.88
N PRO A 77 9.74 -24.39 6.90
CA PRO A 77 9.87 -23.83 5.55
C PRO A 77 8.52 -23.67 4.84
N GLN A 78 7.52 -24.48 5.20
CA GLN A 78 6.15 -24.36 4.68
C GLN A 78 5.35 -23.23 5.34
N THR A 79 5.85 -22.60 6.41
CA THR A 79 5.17 -21.47 7.04
C THR A 79 5.71 -20.16 6.48
N PRO A 80 4.87 -19.32 5.85
CA PRO A 80 5.34 -18.08 5.26
C PRO A 80 5.92 -17.13 6.33
N PRO A 81 6.91 -16.28 5.96
CA PRO A 81 7.42 -15.25 6.85
C PRO A 81 6.29 -14.36 7.38
N ARG A 82 6.36 -13.99 8.66
CA ARG A 82 5.42 -13.07 9.28
C ARG A 82 6.06 -11.70 9.41
N LEU A 83 5.30 -10.67 9.08
CA LEU A 83 5.74 -9.31 9.35
C LEU A 83 5.63 -9.06 10.86
N VAL A 84 6.70 -8.52 11.45
CA VAL A 84 6.77 -8.11 12.84
C VAL A 84 7.39 -6.72 12.93
N LEU A 85 7.00 -5.97 13.95
CA LEU A 85 7.66 -4.72 14.31
C LEU A 85 8.78 -4.99 15.31
N ARG A 86 9.86 -4.21 15.23
CA ARG A 86 10.88 -4.17 16.29
C ARG A 86 10.21 -3.84 17.63
N THR A 87 10.76 -4.37 18.71
CA THR A 87 10.27 -4.06 20.07
C THR A 87 10.37 -2.56 20.40
N SER A 88 11.37 -1.88 19.83
CA SER A 88 11.56 -0.43 19.96
C SER A 88 10.71 0.39 18.99
N ALA A 89 10.00 -0.24 18.05
CA ALA A 89 9.30 0.46 16.99
C ALA A 89 8.32 1.49 17.56
N ARG A 90 8.26 2.66 16.93
CA ARG A 90 7.29 3.71 17.24
C ARG A 90 6.63 4.16 15.96
N PRO A 91 5.31 4.41 15.97
CA PRO A 91 4.68 5.05 14.82
C PRO A 91 5.38 6.37 14.53
N VAL A 92 5.73 6.59 13.27
CA VAL A 92 6.20 7.90 12.79
C VAL A 92 5.04 8.87 12.66
N ASP A 93 3.86 8.37 12.30
CA ASP A 93 2.61 9.14 12.29
C ASP A 93 1.43 8.29 12.79
N VAL A 94 0.40 8.96 13.30
CA VAL A 94 -0.83 8.33 13.78
C VAL A 94 -2.03 9.19 13.41
N ALA A 95 -3.04 8.57 12.80
CA ALA A 95 -4.37 9.12 12.65
C ALA A 95 -5.38 8.25 13.40
N SER A 96 -6.40 8.87 14.01
CA SER A 96 -7.39 8.14 14.78
C SER A 96 -8.78 8.76 14.72
N PHE A 97 -9.77 7.89 14.58
CA PHE A 97 -11.18 8.21 14.77
C PHE A 97 -11.61 7.76 16.17
N ASP A 98 -12.01 8.73 16.99
CA ASP A 98 -12.57 8.50 18.32
C ASP A 98 -14.10 8.36 18.22
N GLY A 99 -14.57 7.13 18.09
CA GLY A 99 -15.99 6.84 17.98
C GLY A 99 -16.76 7.02 19.28
N ALA A 100 -16.10 7.05 20.44
CA ALA A 100 -16.77 7.43 21.68
C ALA A 100 -17.19 8.90 21.64
N ARG A 101 -16.30 9.77 21.16
CA ARG A 101 -16.56 11.20 21.02
C ARG A 101 -17.48 11.53 19.83
N VAL A 102 -17.23 10.91 18.68
CA VAL A 102 -17.92 11.28 17.42
C VAL A 102 -19.25 10.54 17.24
N SER A 103 -19.33 9.29 17.70
CA SER A 103 -20.48 8.40 17.45
C SER A 103 -21.15 7.88 18.74
N GLY A 104 -20.67 8.30 19.92
CA GLY A 104 -21.22 7.88 21.20
C GLY A 104 -20.96 6.41 21.55
N TRP A 105 -19.98 5.75 20.92
CA TRP A 105 -19.60 4.35 21.21
C TRP A 105 -19.13 4.19 22.67
N ARG A 106 -19.44 3.05 23.29
CA ARG A 106 -19.23 2.84 24.74
C ARG A 106 -18.46 1.57 25.09
N GLY A 107 -18.15 0.71 24.14
CA GLY A 107 -17.49 -0.57 24.39
C GLY A 107 -16.61 -1.03 23.23
N HIS A 108 -17.15 -1.89 22.39
CA HIS A 108 -16.42 -2.64 21.36
C HIS A 108 -16.91 -2.37 19.94
N GLU A 109 -17.68 -1.31 19.73
CA GLU A 109 -18.37 -1.00 18.49
C GLU A 109 -17.40 -0.85 17.31
N ALA A 110 -16.20 -0.31 17.52
CA ALA A 110 -15.17 -0.29 16.47
C ALA A 110 -14.76 -1.70 16.05
N GLY A 111 -14.64 -2.62 17.01
CA GLY A 111 -14.31 -4.02 16.74
C GLY A 111 -15.43 -4.80 16.02
N LEU A 112 -16.66 -4.27 16.01
CA LEU A 112 -17.82 -4.85 15.33
C LEU A 112 -18.01 -4.32 13.92
N LEU A 113 -17.22 -3.33 13.49
CA LEU A 113 -17.30 -2.78 12.14
C LEU A 113 -17.07 -3.88 11.10
N SER A 114 -17.96 -3.94 10.12
CA SER A 114 -17.75 -4.75 8.92
C SER A 114 -16.62 -4.18 8.07
N VAL A 115 -16.09 -4.99 7.15
CA VAL A 115 -15.13 -4.51 6.15
C VAL A 115 -15.70 -3.36 5.32
N ALA A 116 -16.99 -3.39 5.02
CA ALA A 116 -17.64 -2.33 4.24
C ALA A 116 -17.68 -0.98 4.97
N GLU A 117 -17.79 -0.99 6.31
CA GLU A 117 -17.78 0.22 7.14
C GLU A 117 -16.36 0.68 7.47
N ALA A 118 -15.42 -0.25 7.65
CA ALA A 118 -14.04 0.07 8.00
C ALA A 118 -13.22 0.57 6.81
N ALA A 119 -13.52 0.13 5.58
CA ALA A 119 -12.82 0.56 4.37
C ALA A 119 -12.84 2.08 4.13
N PRO A 120 -13.99 2.80 4.19
CA PRO A 120 -13.98 4.24 4.06
C PRO A 120 -13.24 4.93 5.21
N MET A 121 -13.34 4.42 6.45
CA MET A 121 -12.58 4.97 7.58
C MET A 121 -11.06 4.84 7.39
N PHE A 122 -10.59 3.77 6.74
CA PHE A 122 -9.18 3.66 6.36
C PHE A 122 -8.77 4.76 5.38
N ASP A 123 -9.60 5.05 4.38
CA ASP A 123 -9.30 6.09 3.39
C ASP A 123 -9.28 7.49 4.00
N ASP A 124 -10.22 7.79 4.90
CA ASP A 124 -10.25 9.05 5.65
C ASP A 124 -8.98 9.22 6.51
N LEU A 125 -8.61 8.18 7.28
CA LEU A 125 -7.41 8.22 8.12
C LEU A 125 -6.12 8.25 7.30
N LEU A 126 -6.10 7.63 6.11
CA LEU A 126 -4.96 7.68 5.21
C LEU A 126 -4.76 9.10 4.65
N ALA A 127 -5.85 9.80 4.34
CA ALA A 127 -5.81 11.19 3.94
C ALA A 127 -5.31 12.10 5.09
N ASP A 128 -5.76 11.85 6.32
CA ASP A 128 -5.31 12.58 7.52
C ASP A 128 -3.81 12.39 7.80
N LEU A 129 -3.27 11.20 7.54
CA LEU A 129 -1.83 10.92 7.64
C LEU A 129 -0.99 11.65 6.58
N GLY A 130 -1.61 12.20 5.53
CA GLY A 130 -0.89 12.85 4.43
C GLY A 130 -0.03 11.90 3.59
N VAL A 131 -0.26 10.58 3.68
CA VAL A 131 0.46 9.58 2.89
C VAL A 131 0.00 9.70 1.43
N PRO A 132 0.91 9.97 0.47
CA PRO A 132 0.52 10.07 -0.93
C PRO A 132 0.13 8.68 -1.44
N SER A 133 -1.16 8.38 -1.43
CA SER A 133 -1.68 7.25 -2.20
C SER A 133 -1.61 7.66 -3.67
N ARG A 134 -0.95 6.85 -4.50
CA ARG A 134 -0.87 7.11 -5.94
C ARG A 134 -2.27 6.90 -6.52
N SER A 135 -3.08 7.95 -6.51
CA SER A 135 -4.41 7.93 -7.09
C SER A 135 -4.29 7.53 -8.55
N ALA A 136 -4.93 6.43 -8.92
CA ALA A 136 -5.28 6.12 -10.30
C ALA A 136 -6.37 7.12 -10.74
N SER A 137 -5.99 8.37 -10.94
CA SER A 137 -6.84 9.44 -11.45
C SER A 137 -6.22 10.02 -12.72
N GLY A 138 -6.20 9.19 -13.77
CA GLY A 138 -6.18 9.65 -15.14
C GLY A 138 -7.62 9.75 -15.65
N HIS A 139 -8.33 10.80 -15.26
CA HIS A 139 -9.52 11.27 -15.97
C HIS A 139 -9.43 12.80 -16.04
N PRO A 140 -9.12 13.40 -17.19
CA PRO A 140 -9.23 14.85 -17.32
C PRO A 140 -10.70 15.20 -17.19
N ARG A 141 -11.01 16.00 -16.17
CA ARG A 141 -12.30 16.67 -16.05
C ARG A 141 -12.45 17.57 -17.28
N SER A 142 -13.37 17.21 -18.17
CA SER A 142 -13.80 18.05 -19.29
C SER A 142 -14.20 19.42 -18.76
N GLY A 143 -13.37 20.43 -19.04
CA GLY A 143 -13.78 21.82 -19.02
C GLY A 143 -14.59 22.15 -20.29
N PRO A 144 -15.51 23.13 -20.24
CA PRO A 144 -16.33 23.48 -21.38
C PRO A 144 -15.50 24.14 -22.49
N VAL A 145 -15.82 23.76 -23.72
CA VAL A 145 -15.33 24.35 -24.97
C VAL A 145 -15.64 25.85 -25.00
N ALA A 146 -14.60 26.67 -25.04
CA ALA A 146 -14.67 28.04 -25.53
C ALA A 146 -14.10 28.07 -26.95
N THR A 147 -15.00 28.17 -27.92
CA THR A 147 -14.71 28.45 -29.32
C THR A 147 -14.15 29.87 -29.47
N GLY A 148 -12.91 29.99 -29.93
CA GLY A 148 -12.27 31.27 -30.26
C GLY A 148 -11.20 31.06 -31.31
N ARG A 149 -11.48 31.50 -32.53
CA ARG A 149 -10.75 31.23 -33.77
C ARG A 149 -9.73 32.36 -34.05
N SER A 150 -8.59 31.94 -34.61
CA SER A 150 -7.81 32.59 -35.68
C SER A 150 -6.64 33.57 -35.39
N ARG A 151 -5.52 33.15 -36.03
CA ARG A 151 -4.46 33.87 -36.79
C ARG A 151 -3.15 34.20 -36.05
N SER A 152 -2.03 33.56 -36.45
CA SER A 152 -1.12 33.89 -37.59
C SER A 152 -0.26 35.10 -37.18
N ASP A 153 1.07 35.14 -37.19
CA ASP A 153 2.17 34.50 -37.92
C ASP A 153 3.34 34.30 -36.91
N THR A 154 4.51 33.68 -37.13
CA THR A 154 5.39 33.64 -38.30
C THR A 154 6.32 32.44 -38.17
N GLN A 155 6.47 31.77 -39.29
CA GLN A 155 7.43 30.73 -39.62
C GLN A 155 8.87 31.25 -39.55
N SER A 156 9.79 30.46 -39.00
CA SER A 156 11.22 30.60 -39.28
C SER A 156 11.79 29.20 -39.46
N ASP A 157 12.20 28.98 -40.70
CA ASP A 157 12.87 27.81 -41.22
C ASP A 157 14.18 27.52 -40.48
N GLN A 158 14.46 26.25 -40.20
CA GLN A 158 15.77 25.63 -40.48
C GLN A 158 15.75 24.14 -40.15
N GLU A 159 15.74 23.32 -41.20
CA GLU A 159 16.37 21.99 -41.28
C GLU A 159 17.31 22.05 -42.51
N PRO A 160 18.21 21.09 -42.76
CA PRO A 160 18.73 20.03 -41.89
C PRO A 160 20.29 20.00 -41.90
N THR A 161 20.91 19.24 -41.00
CA THR A 161 22.25 18.72 -41.28
C THR A 161 22.33 17.25 -40.95
N TYR A 162 22.44 16.50 -42.04
CA TYR A 162 22.72 15.09 -42.19
C TYR A 162 24.06 14.74 -41.51
N SER A 163 24.08 13.67 -40.71
CA SER A 163 25.31 12.89 -40.48
C SER A 163 24.94 11.45 -40.15
N ALA A 164 25.19 10.60 -41.14
CA ALA A 164 25.12 9.15 -41.08
C ALA A 164 26.46 8.57 -40.62
N ALA A 165 26.41 7.58 -39.72
CA ALA A 165 27.34 6.45 -39.57
C ALA A 165 27.07 5.81 -38.18
N GLY A 166 26.88 4.52 -37.98
CA GLY A 166 26.83 3.36 -38.86
C GLY A 166 26.45 2.16 -38.00
N ILE A 167 25.59 1.29 -38.51
CA ILE A 167 25.42 -0.08 -38.01
C ILE A 167 26.43 -0.95 -38.75
N PRO A 168 27.06 -1.91 -38.05
CA PRO A 168 27.16 -3.24 -38.63
C PRO A 168 26.50 -4.30 -37.75
N ALA A 169 25.72 -5.14 -38.42
CA ALA A 169 25.29 -6.45 -37.98
C ALA A 169 26.41 -7.49 -38.14
N SER A 170 26.12 -8.74 -37.73
CA SER A 170 26.88 -10.00 -37.90
C SER A 170 27.75 -10.37 -36.69
N SER A 171 27.80 -11.60 -36.15
CA SER A 171 27.36 -12.92 -36.61
C SER A 171 27.14 -13.89 -35.44
N SER A 172 26.38 -14.93 -35.75
CA SER A 172 26.21 -16.23 -35.09
C SER A 172 27.52 -16.97 -34.75
N ALA A 173 27.50 -17.81 -33.70
CA ALA A 173 28.24 -19.07 -33.65
C ALA A 173 27.62 -20.06 -32.64
N SER A 174 27.32 -21.24 -33.13
CA SER A 174 26.91 -22.46 -32.41
C SER A 174 28.13 -23.20 -31.81
N THR A 175 27.82 -24.24 -31.02
CA THR A 175 28.67 -25.37 -30.54
C THR A 175 29.72 -25.04 -29.47
N SER A 176 29.85 -25.81 -28.38
CA SER A 176 29.71 -27.27 -28.20
C SER A 176 28.97 -27.67 -26.93
#